data_AF-A0A1W1IBE7-F1
#
_entry.id   AF-A0A1W1IBE7-F1
#
_cell.length_a   1.000
_cell.length_b   1.000
_cell.length_c   1.000
_cell.angle_alpha   90.00
_cell.angle_beta   90.00
_cell.angle_gamma   90.00
#
_symmetry.space_group_name_H-M   'P 1'
#
loop_
_entity.id
_entity.type
_entity.pdbx_description
1 polymer ?
#
loop_
_entity_poly.entity_id
_entity_poly.type
_entity_poly.pdbx_seq_one_letter_code
_entity_poly.pdbx_strand_id
1 'polypeptide(L)'
;MEELKARIDVLKEQDPVKMQDLERKYGLLKFELLEAKKAVELQEITLADVKGEWIKDNSEENLAILREKEQNLKIARMNYNAAVEKMDIMKTVVFLLS
;
A
#
# COMPACT_ATOMS: atom_id res chain seq x y z
N MET A 1 -10.68 4.83 8.19
CA MET A 1 -11.23 4.60 6.83
C MET A 1 -12.71 4.93 6.80
N GLU A 2 -13.50 4.42 7.74
CA GLU A 2 -14.94 4.74 7.82
C GLU A 2 -15.20 6.22 8.10
N GLU A 3 -14.45 6.82 9.03
CA GLU A 3 -14.56 8.25 9.34
C GLU A 3 -14.24 9.16 8.14
N LEU A 4 -13.27 8.75 7.31
CA LEU A 4 -12.91 9.50 6.10
C LEU A 4 -14.05 9.47 5.07
N LYS A 5 -14.65 8.30 4.88
CA LYS A 5 -15.78 8.13 3.97
C LYS A 5 -16.98 8.96 4.41
N ALA A 6 -17.33 8.91 5.70
CA ALA A 6 -18.45 9.67 6.25
C ALA A 6 -18.29 11.19 6.05
N ARG A 7 -17.07 11.72 6.18
CA ARG A 7 -16.78 13.14 5.95
C ARG A 7 -16.90 13.54 4.48
N ILE A 8 -16.43 12.69 3.56
CA ILE A 8 -16.62 12.90 2.11
C ILE A 8 -18.11 12.96 1.77
N ASP A 9 -18.92 12.09 2.36
CA ASP A 9 -20.37 12.05 2.12
C ASP A 9 -21.06 13.35 2.58
N VAL A 10 -20.73 13.88 3.77
CA VAL A 10 -21.25 15.16 4.28
C VAL A 10 -20.87 16.34 3.37
N LEU A 11 -19.61 16.37 2.94
CA LEU A 11 -19.13 17.42 2.08
C LEU A 11 -19.79 17.44 0.70
N LYS A 12 -20.19 16.27 0.21
CA LYS A 12 -20.88 16.08 -1.08
C LYS A 12 -22.26 16.73 -1.09
N GLU A 13 -22.90 16.87 0.07
CA GLU A 13 -24.15 17.62 0.21
C GLU A 13 -23.94 19.14 0.02
N GLN A 14 -22.72 19.64 0.21
CA GLN A 14 -22.39 21.08 0.13
C GLN A 14 -21.82 21.50 -1.24
N ASP A 15 -20.92 20.72 -1.84
CA ASP A 15 -20.35 20.95 -3.19
C ASP A 15 -20.22 19.62 -3.96
N PRO A 16 -21.29 19.16 -4.62
CA PRO A 16 -21.37 17.80 -5.15
C PRO A 16 -20.37 17.51 -6.27
N VAL A 17 -19.96 18.52 -7.06
CA VAL A 17 -19.05 18.33 -8.21
C VAL A 17 -17.61 18.14 -7.74
N LYS A 18 -17.11 18.98 -6.82
CA LYS A 18 -15.75 18.83 -6.29
C LYS A 18 -15.59 17.57 -5.44
N MET A 19 -16.64 17.18 -4.72
CA MET A 19 -16.59 16.03 -3.82
C MET A 19 -16.68 14.69 -4.55
N GLN A 20 -17.24 14.66 -5.76
CA GLN A 20 -17.22 13.48 -6.61
C GLN A 20 -15.79 13.12 -7.07
N ASP A 21 -14.96 14.12 -7.39
CA ASP A 21 -13.55 13.86 -7.73
C ASP A 21 -12.74 13.43 -6.50
N LEU A 22 -13.05 13.96 -5.32
CA LEU A 22 -12.43 13.57 -4.05
C LEU A 22 -12.76 12.11 -3.69
N GLU A 23 -14.02 11.70 -3.84
CA GLU A 23 -14.46 10.30 -3.65
C GLU A 23 -13.77 9.36 -4.64
N ARG A 24 -13.68 9.76 -5.93
CA ARG A 24 -12.97 8.97 -6.95
C ARG A 24 -11.49 8.79 -6.59
N LYS A 25 -10.81 9.88 -6.20
CA LYS A 25 -9.41 9.83 -5.76
C LYS A 25 -9.24 8.97 -4.52
N TYR A 26 -10.16 9.04 -3.56
CA TYR A 26 -10.15 8.19 -2.38
C TYR A 26 -10.29 6.71 -2.75
N GLY A 27 -11.20 6.37 -3.66
CA GLY A 27 -11.36 5.01 -4.18
C GLY A 27 -10.09 4.46 -4.82
N LEU A 28 -9.41 5.27 -5.65
CA LEU A 28 -8.14 4.91 -6.27
C LEU A 28 -7.03 4.70 -5.24
N LEU A 29 -6.87 5.61 -4.27
CA LEU A 29 -5.87 5.48 -3.20
C LEU A 29 -6.12 4.25 -2.33
N LYS A 30 -7.39 3.93 -2.03
CA LYS A 30 -7.75 2.71 -1.31
C LYS A 30 -7.34 1.47 -2.10
N PHE A 31 -7.57 1.46 -3.40
CA PHE A 31 -7.15 0.35 -4.26
C PHE A 31 -5.62 0.22 -4.31
N GLU A 32 -4.89 1.32 -4.54
CA GLU A 32 -3.41 1.34 -4.52
C GLU A 32 -2.86 0.79 -3.21
N LEU A 33 -3.41 1.22 -2.07
CA LEU A 33 -3.00 0.76 -0.74
C LEU A 33 -3.21 -0.75 -0.56
N LEU A 34 -4.35 -1.28 -1.00
CA LEU A 34 -4.66 -2.70 -0.88
C LEU A 34 -3.74 -3.55 -1.77
N GLU A 35 -3.49 -3.12 -3.00
CA GLU A 35 -2.59 -3.83 -3.91
C GLU A 35 -1.14 -3.80 -3.41
N ALA A 36 -0.68 -2.65 -2.90
CA ALA A 36 0.66 -2.56 -2.31
C ALA A 36 0.80 -3.45 -1.07
N LYS A 37 -0.25 -3.54 -0.23
CA LYS A 37 -0.28 -4.43 0.94
C LYS A 37 -0.14 -5.90 0.53
N LYS A 38 -0.93 -6.34 -0.45
CA LYS A 38 -0.85 -7.70 -1.00
C LYS A 38 0.53 -8.00 -1.59
N ALA A 39 1.13 -7.04 -2.28
CA ALA A 39 2.47 -7.20 -2.85
C ALA A 39 3.53 -7.43 -1.75
N VAL A 40 3.46 -6.69 -0.64
CA VAL A 40 4.34 -6.93 0.52
C VAL A 40 4.12 -8.33 1.08
N GLU A 41 2.86 -8.71 1.35
CA GLU A 41 2.52 -10.03 1.91
C GLU A 41 3.05 -11.17 1.02
N LEU A 42 2.92 -11.04 -0.31
CA LEU A 42 3.44 -12.03 -1.26
C LEU A 42 4.97 -12.10 -1.25
N GLN A 43 5.66 -10.97 -1.15
CA GLN A 43 7.12 -10.95 -1.07
C GLN A 43 7.62 -11.54 0.26
N GLU A 44 6.89 -11.36 1.36
CA GLU A 44 7.23 -11.97 2.66
C GLU A 44 7.12 -13.50 2.61
N ILE A 45 6.06 -14.02 1.99
CA ILE A 45 5.89 -15.47 1.75
C ILE A 45 7.04 -15.99 0.88
N THR A 46 7.28 -15.34 -0.26
CA THR A 46 8.34 -15.74 -1.20
C THR A 46 9.72 -15.75 -0.54
N LEU A 47 10.01 -14.74 0.29
CA LEU A 47 11.26 -14.66 1.02
C LEU A 47 11.39 -15.80 2.06
N ALA A 48 10.30 -16.15 2.75
CA ALA A 48 10.30 -17.26 3.69
C ALA A 48 10.61 -18.60 3.00
N ASP A 49 10.01 -18.84 1.82
CA ASP A 49 10.28 -20.04 1.02
C ASP A 49 11.74 -20.10 0.58
N VAL A 50 12.28 -19.01 0.02
CA VAL A 50 13.69 -18.94 -0.41
C VAL A 50 14.66 -19.08 0.77
N LYS A 51 14.33 -18.55 1.95
CA LYS A 51 15.11 -18.79 3.17
C LYS A 51 15.12 -20.26 3.55
N GLY A 52 13.98 -20.95 3.43
CA GLY A 52 13.89 -22.38 3.64
C GLY A 52 14.78 -23.19 2.70
N GLU A 53 14.83 -22.81 1.42
CA GLU A 53 15.71 -23.46 0.44
C GLU A 53 17.19 -23.15 0.68
N TRP A 54 17.54 -21.90 1.02
CA TRP A 54 18.92 -21.55 1.35
C TRP A 54 19.44 -22.34 2.56
N ILE A 55 18.62 -22.54 3.60
CA ILE A 55 19.00 -23.38 4.75
C ILE A 55 19.34 -24.82 4.33
N LYS A 56 18.65 -25.36 3.33
CA LYS A 56 18.89 -26.72 2.80
C LYS A 56 20.14 -26.76 1.92
N ASP A 57 20.37 -25.74 1.12
CA ASP A 57 21.53 -25.60 0.24
C ASP A 57 22.08 -24.15 0.29
N ASN A 58 23.18 -23.99 1.03
CA ASN A 58 23.83 -22.70 1.26
C ASN A 58 24.79 -22.30 0.11
N SER A 59 24.53 -22.74 -1.12
CA SER A 59 25.29 -22.36 -2.31
C SER A 59 25.26 -20.85 -2.56
N GLU A 60 26.28 -20.32 -3.25
CA GLU A 60 26.34 -18.91 -3.63
C GLU A 60 25.17 -18.51 -4.54
N GLU A 61 24.68 -19.43 -5.37
CA GLU A 61 23.51 -19.24 -6.22
C GLU A 61 22.26 -18.98 -5.38
N ASN A 62 21.98 -19.83 -4.38
CA ASN A 62 20.84 -19.64 -3.49
C ASN A 62 20.98 -18.39 -2.62
N LEU A 63 22.20 -18.02 -2.23
CA LEU A 63 22.45 -16.77 -1.52
C LEU A 63 22.13 -15.53 -2.40
N ALA A 64 22.44 -15.60 -3.69
CA ALA A 64 22.10 -14.53 -4.63
C ALA A 64 20.59 -14.36 -4.79
N ILE A 65 19.85 -15.47 -4.93
CA ILE A 65 18.38 -15.47 -5.00
C ILE A 65 17.78 -14.89 -3.70
N LEU A 66 18.30 -15.30 -2.54
CA LEU A 66 17.86 -14.79 -1.24
C LEU A 66 18.00 -13.27 -1.16
N ARG A 67 19.16 -12.73 -1.52
CA ARG A 67 19.43 -11.28 -1.52
C ARG A 67 18.51 -10.53 -2.48
N GLU A 68 18.22 -11.09 -3.66
CA GLU A 68 17.28 -10.52 -4.60
C GLU A 68 15.88 -10.43 -3.98
N LYS A 69 15.40 -11.49 -3.30
CA LYS A 69 14.08 -11.47 -2.64
C LYS A 69 14.03 -10.50 -1.47
N GLU A 70 15.10 -10.35 -0.70
CA GLU A 70 15.20 -9.32 0.34
C GLU A 70 15.09 -7.90 -0.25
N GLN A 71 15.74 -7.65 -1.38
CA GLN A 71 15.64 -6.37 -2.07
C GLN A 71 14.24 -6.13 -2.65
N ASN A 72 13.60 -7.14 -3.21
CA ASN A 72 12.22 -7.05 -3.70
C ASN A 72 11.23 -6.74 -2.57
N LEU A 73 11.39 -7.38 -1.40
CA LEU A 73 10.59 -7.07 -0.22
C LEU A 73 10.80 -5.62 0.24
N LYS A 74 12.05 -5.13 0.24
CA LYS A 74 12.36 -3.73 0.57
C LYS A 74 11.63 -2.76 -0.36
N ILE A 75 11.66 -3.01 -1.67
CA ILE A 75 10.95 -2.19 -2.67
C ILE A 75 9.43 -2.24 -2.42
N ALA A 76 8.86 -3.42 -2.19
CA ALA A 76 7.44 -3.57 -1.91
C ALA A 76 7.02 -2.77 -0.66
N ARG A 77 7.82 -2.81 0.42
CA ARG A 77 7.57 -2.03 1.63
C ARG A 77 7.64 -0.52 1.40
N MET A 78 8.60 -0.06 0.58
CA MET A 78 8.67 1.36 0.20
C MET A 78 7.40 1.80 -0.55
N ASN A 79 6.91 0.98 -1.48
CA ASN A 79 5.69 1.27 -2.22
C ASN A 79 4.45 1.28 -1.32
N TYR A 80 4.35 0.35 -0.38
CA TYR A 80 3.28 0.33 0.60
C TYR A 80 3.30 1.57 1.50
N ASN A 81 4.46 1.95 2.02
CA ASN A 81 4.60 3.16 2.84
C ASN A 81 4.20 4.42 2.07
N ALA A 82 4.62 4.55 0.80
CA ALA A 82 4.20 5.66 -0.04
C ALA A 82 2.67 5.69 -0.25
N ALA A 83 2.03 4.53 -0.41
CA ALA A 83 0.57 4.45 -0.52
C ALA A 83 -0.14 4.86 0.80
N VAL A 84 0.43 4.50 1.96
CA VAL A 84 -0.06 4.93 3.28
C VAL A 84 0.05 6.46 3.41
N GLU A 85 1.20 7.05 3.07
CA GLU A 85 1.41 8.50 3.12
C GLU A 85 0.41 9.25 2.24
N LYS A 86 0.18 8.81 1.00
CA LYS A 86 -0.85 9.40 0.13
C LYS A 86 -2.25 9.34 0.75
N MET A 87 -2.59 8.22 1.41
CA MET A 87 -3.87 8.06 2.09
C MET A 87 -3.99 9.01 3.30
N ASP A 88 -2.92 9.22 4.05
CA ASP A 88 -2.91 10.14 5.21
C ASP A 88 -2.97 11.62 4.78
N ILE A 89 -2.32 11.97 3.67
CA ILE A 89 -2.48 13.29 3.04
C ILE A 89 -3.95 13.48 2.63
N MET A 90 -4.56 12.49 1.97
CA MET A 90 -5.98 12.56 1.60
C MET A 90 -6.88 12.74 2.83
N LYS A 91 -6.61 12.02 3.93
CA LYS A 91 -7.35 12.23 5.19
C LYS A 91 -7.26 13.67 5.68
N THR A 92 -6.05 14.22 5.66
CA THR A 92 -5.79 15.60 6.09
C THR A 92 -6.52 16.60 5.20
N VAL A 93 -6.48 16.43 3.88
CA VAL A 93 -7.19 17.29 2.92
C VAL A 93 -8.70 17.24 3.15
N VAL A 94 -9.29 16.05 3.28
CA VAL A 94 -10.72 15.91 3.57
C VAL A 94 -11.08 16.58 4.90
N PHE A 95 -10.24 16.40 5.93
CA PHE A 95 -10.45 17.03 7.24
C PHE A 95 -10.44 18.57 7.16
N LEU A 96 -9.54 19.15 6.35
CA LEU A 96 -9.45 20.60 6.18
C LEU A 96 -10.60 21.20 5.35
N LEU A 97 -11.28 20.37 4.54
CA LEU A 97 -12.42 20.79 3.74
C LEU A 97 -13.76 20.69 4.51
N SER A 98 -13.81 19.87 5.57
CA SER A 98 -14.98 19.67 6.46
C SER A 98 -15.05 20.67 7.60
#